data_AF-A0A9X3IVH6-F1
#
_entry.id   AF-A0A9X3IVH6-F1
#
_cell.length_a   1.000
_cell.length_b   1.000
_cell.length_c   1.000
_cell.angle_alpha   90.00
_cell.angle_beta   90.00
_cell.angle_gamma   90.00
#
_symmetry.space_group_name_H-M   'P 1'
#
loop_
_entity.id
_entity.type
_entity.pdbx_description
1 polymer ?
#
loop_
_entity_poly.entity_id
_entity_poly.type
_entity_poly.pdbx_seq_one_letter_code
_entity_poly.pdbx_strand_id
1 'polypeptide(L)'
;MRRLAAAAAIVACNGGSGQESGFGTSITTTPPPGAASGADTSTSSISTSTTSSGSGEDSAAASSTSSAGGIPDGGTPPDGGDKPPLGCMGKVDLVFTISSDWTMEDAQGWLKASFPGFIDTLESDFADFDYHIVSANTSPLWGHPVLCAGCKDMCPEVPEYPCGVAPEPCDMVRGAGVTYPIGEGASNKRCDLASDRRYITAGQPDLEGAFSCIASVGIDGADQVANVTVRALADEINAPGGCNDGFLRDDALLVVVAIQDTWDEFSDGTAQDWADALVEAKGGDADAVVLLVITNDIDDPDGLCGYAGIPPGYHKLRTWTELLPHSVFGSICNEQGYAAYFAEAATKIKAQCDVFVPQ
;
A
#
# COMPACT_ATOMS: atom_id res chain seq x y z
N MET A 1 20.09 -45.63 -23.75
CA MET A 1 21.24 -44.72 -23.64
C MET A 1 21.48 -44.01 -24.96
N ARG A 2 21.02 -42.76 -25.11
CA ARG A 2 21.49 -41.81 -26.12
C ARG A 2 21.30 -40.41 -25.54
N ARG A 3 22.42 -39.79 -25.17
CA ARG A 3 22.50 -38.45 -24.61
C ARG A 3 22.39 -37.45 -25.76
N LEU A 4 21.48 -36.49 -25.65
CA LEU A 4 21.45 -35.28 -26.48
C LEU A 4 21.95 -34.14 -25.59
N ALA A 5 23.11 -33.59 -25.96
CA ALA A 5 23.70 -32.42 -25.33
C ALA A 5 23.12 -31.17 -26.00
N ALA A 6 22.54 -30.27 -25.19
CA ALA A 6 22.15 -28.94 -25.62
C ALA A 6 23.35 -27.98 -25.44
N ALA A 7 23.72 -27.28 -26.51
CA ALA A 7 24.75 -26.26 -26.51
C ALA A 7 24.13 -24.89 -26.24
N ALA A 8 24.60 -24.22 -25.19
CA ALA A 8 24.26 -22.84 -24.86
C ALA A 8 25.07 -21.86 -25.73
N ALA A 9 24.39 -20.92 -26.38
CA ALA A 9 25.02 -19.82 -27.10
C ALA A 9 24.94 -18.55 -26.26
N ILE A 10 26.11 -18.06 -25.83
CA ILE A 10 26.30 -16.77 -25.14
C ILE A 10 26.51 -15.70 -26.22
N VAL A 11 25.64 -14.69 -26.28
CA VAL A 11 25.85 -13.50 -27.10
C VAL A 11 26.53 -12.42 -26.25
N ALA A 12 27.79 -12.14 -26.56
CA ALA A 12 28.53 -11.00 -26.03
C ALA A 12 28.40 -9.81 -27.00
N CYS A 13 27.87 -8.68 -26.53
CA CYS A 13 27.98 -7.40 -27.23
C CYS A 13 29.36 -6.79 -26.95
N ASN A 14 30.18 -6.61 -27.98
CA ASN A 14 31.42 -5.87 -27.90
C ASN A 14 31.25 -4.53 -28.61
N GLY A 15 31.59 -3.45 -27.91
CA GLY A 15 31.51 -2.08 -28.39
C GLY A 15 32.55 -1.76 -29.47
N GLY A 16 32.19 -0.83 -30.34
CA GLY A 16 33.07 -0.26 -31.36
C GLY A 16 32.65 1.17 -31.68
N SER A 17 33.48 2.11 -31.27
CA SER A 17 33.37 3.56 -31.39
C SER A 17 33.46 4.10 -32.82
N GLY A 18 32.71 5.18 -33.08
CA GLY A 18 33.22 6.36 -33.78
C GLY A 18 32.72 6.58 -35.22
N GLN A 19 31.89 7.62 -35.41
CA GLN A 19 32.21 8.68 -36.37
C GLN A 19 31.35 9.94 -36.17
N GLU A 20 32.04 11.08 -36.10
CA GLU A 20 31.53 12.44 -36.04
C GLU A 20 30.96 12.91 -37.39
N SER A 21 30.00 13.86 -37.31
CA SER A 21 29.70 14.96 -38.25
C SER A 21 28.30 15.48 -37.86
N GLY A 22 28.06 16.63 -37.25
CA GLY A 22 28.71 17.92 -37.40
C GLY A 22 27.88 18.83 -38.31
N PHE A 23 26.86 19.52 -37.77
CA PHE A 23 26.40 20.83 -38.25
C PHE A 23 25.65 21.53 -37.11
N GLY A 24 26.15 22.70 -36.69
CA GLY A 24 25.54 23.54 -35.66
C GLY A 24 25.13 24.91 -36.19
N THR A 25 24.33 25.63 -35.40
CA THR A 25 24.31 27.10 -35.24
C THR A 25 23.38 27.36 -34.01
N SER A 26 23.89 27.60 -32.80
CA SER A 26 24.34 28.88 -32.19
C SER A 26 23.23 29.91 -31.92
N ILE A 27 23.11 30.34 -30.65
CA ILE A 27 23.15 31.73 -30.08
C ILE A 27 22.66 31.64 -28.60
N THR A 28 23.52 31.67 -27.56
CA THR A 28 24.02 32.84 -26.76
C THR A 28 22.91 33.43 -25.84
N THR A 29 23.01 33.57 -24.50
CA THR A 29 23.98 34.39 -23.73
C THR A 29 23.78 34.23 -22.20
N THR A 30 24.86 34.22 -21.44
CA THR A 30 25.01 34.63 -20.01
C THR A 30 26.26 35.55 -19.93
N PRO A 31 26.78 36.10 -18.79
CA PRO A 31 26.38 36.18 -17.36
C PRO A 31 26.71 37.62 -16.78
N PRO A 32 27.31 37.92 -15.58
CA PRO A 32 27.40 37.36 -14.19
C PRO A 32 27.29 38.50 -13.08
N PRO A 33 27.91 38.47 -11.85
CA PRO A 33 28.12 37.43 -10.78
C PRO A 33 27.83 37.89 -9.32
N GLY A 34 27.91 36.93 -8.37
CA GLY A 34 28.48 37.10 -7.01
C GLY A 34 27.99 36.02 -6.02
N ALA A 35 28.68 35.52 -4.99
CA ALA A 35 30.07 35.19 -4.62
C ALA A 35 30.00 34.71 -3.13
N ALA A 36 30.94 33.83 -2.71
CA ALA A 36 31.22 33.30 -1.35
C ALA A 36 30.32 32.13 -0.87
N SER A 37 30.80 30.89 -0.63
CA SER A 37 31.91 30.34 0.19
C SER A 37 31.53 30.06 1.65
N GLY A 38 31.76 28.82 2.10
CA GLY A 38 31.91 28.48 3.52
C GLY A 38 31.32 27.13 3.91
N ALA A 39 32.13 26.07 3.82
CA ALA A 39 31.92 24.83 4.56
C ALA A 39 32.65 24.97 5.91
N ASP A 40 32.08 24.44 6.99
CA ASP A 40 32.88 23.93 8.12
C ASP A 40 32.08 22.93 8.97
N THR A 41 32.72 21.77 9.12
CA THR A 41 32.42 20.68 10.04
C THR A 41 32.92 21.06 11.43
N SER A 42 32.18 20.73 12.51
CA SER A 42 32.80 20.52 13.82
C SER A 42 31.95 19.68 14.77
N THR A 43 32.59 18.59 15.17
CA THR A 43 32.21 17.61 16.18
C THR A 43 32.52 18.12 17.59
N SER A 44 31.86 17.51 18.57
CA SER A 44 32.29 17.31 19.97
C SER A 44 32.00 18.46 20.95
N SER A 45 31.17 18.20 21.96
CA SER A 45 31.64 17.66 23.27
C SER A 45 30.59 17.86 24.36
N ILE A 46 30.29 16.76 25.04
CA ILE A 46 29.60 16.69 26.32
C ILE A 46 30.44 17.37 27.39
N SER A 47 29.80 18.13 28.29
CA SER A 47 30.36 18.50 29.59
C SER A 47 29.27 18.52 30.65
N THR A 48 29.40 17.57 31.55
CA THR A 48 28.70 17.41 32.82
C THR A 48 29.11 18.53 33.79
N SER A 49 28.17 19.09 34.53
CA SER A 49 28.44 19.51 35.92
C SER A 49 27.15 19.59 36.73
N THR A 50 27.18 18.81 37.81
CA THR A 50 26.36 18.84 39.01
C THR A 50 26.53 20.14 39.78
N THR A 51 25.49 20.63 40.45
CA THR A 51 25.44 20.78 41.92
C THR A 51 24.12 21.42 42.38
N SER A 52 23.85 21.17 43.65
CA SER A 52 22.58 21.12 44.35
C SER A 52 22.37 22.28 45.31
N SER A 53 21.12 22.38 45.79
CA SER A 53 20.69 22.80 47.13
C SER A 53 20.52 24.29 47.41
N GLY A 54 19.35 24.61 47.96
CA GLY A 54 19.04 25.91 48.56
C GLY A 54 17.60 25.99 49.06
N SER A 55 17.35 25.35 50.20
CA SER A 55 16.13 25.37 51.00
C SER A 55 15.77 26.76 51.53
N GLY A 56 14.49 26.97 51.87
CA GLY A 56 14.02 28.13 52.61
C GLY A 56 12.54 28.01 52.95
N GLU A 57 12.27 27.36 54.08
CA GLU A 57 10.97 27.25 54.76
C GLU A 57 10.62 28.54 55.51
N ASP A 58 9.33 28.72 55.80
CA ASP A 58 8.72 29.12 57.09
C ASP A 58 7.46 29.98 56.88
N SER A 59 6.41 29.96 57.71
CA SER A 59 5.81 29.03 58.67
C SER A 59 4.67 29.81 59.36
N ALA A 60 3.73 29.07 59.96
CA ALA A 60 2.78 29.45 61.01
C ALA A 60 1.52 30.27 60.59
N ALA A 61 0.28 29.76 60.66
CA ALA A 61 -0.50 29.11 61.72
C ALA A 61 -1.46 30.07 62.45
N ALA A 62 -2.77 29.79 62.42
CA ALA A 62 -3.58 29.43 63.60
C ALA A 62 -5.10 29.60 63.38
N SER A 63 -5.81 28.48 63.48
CA SER A 63 -7.02 28.19 64.28
C SER A 63 -8.34 28.99 64.13
N SER A 64 -9.33 28.28 63.57
CA SER A 64 -10.75 28.07 63.99
C SER A 64 -11.53 29.15 64.76
N THR A 65 -12.74 29.49 64.29
CA THR A 65 -14.07 29.13 64.89
C THR A 65 -15.23 29.52 63.94
N SER A 66 -16.30 28.73 63.97
CA SER A 66 -17.54 28.68 63.17
C SER A 66 -18.39 29.95 63.01
N SER A 67 -19.02 30.12 61.84
CA SER A 67 -20.47 30.44 61.69
C SER A 67 -20.92 30.39 60.22
N ALA A 68 -22.20 30.12 60.03
CA ALA A 68 -22.87 29.71 58.80
C ALA A 68 -22.81 30.71 57.63
N GLY A 69 -22.80 30.18 56.39
CA GLY A 69 -23.24 30.92 55.20
C GLY A 69 -22.57 30.49 53.88
N GLY A 70 -23.35 29.84 53.01
CA GLY A 70 -23.15 29.81 51.55
C GLY A 70 -22.03 28.91 51.02
N ILE A 71 -22.40 27.77 50.44
CA ILE A 71 -21.56 27.02 49.50
C ILE A 71 -21.63 27.77 48.16
N PRO A 72 -20.52 28.31 47.60
CA PRO A 72 -20.51 28.71 46.20
C PRO A 72 -20.41 27.44 45.36
N ASP A 73 -21.45 27.24 44.58
CA ASP A 73 -21.62 26.23 43.56
C ASP A 73 -20.36 26.09 42.70
N GLY A 74 -19.68 24.94 42.84
CA GLY A 74 -18.55 24.57 42.01
C GLY A 74 -19.08 24.29 40.61
N GLY A 75 -19.02 25.30 39.75
CA GLY A 75 -19.40 25.21 38.36
C GLY A 75 -18.89 23.92 37.74
N THR A 76 -19.84 23.16 37.18
CA THR A 76 -19.59 22.00 36.34
C THR A 76 -18.51 22.38 35.32
N PRO A 77 -17.48 21.54 35.08
CA PRO A 77 -16.58 21.76 33.95
C PRO A 77 -17.44 21.92 32.70
N PRO A 78 -17.06 22.79 31.73
CA PRO A 78 -17.76 22.81 30.45
C PRO A 78 -17.74 21.37 29.92
N ASP A 79 -18.95 20.84 29.73
CA ASP A 79 -19.23 19.55 29.10
C ASP A 79 -18.40 19.51 27.82
N GLY A 80 -17.27 18.80 27.90
CA GLY A 80 -16.34 18.66 26.79
C GLY A 80 -17.13 17.98 25.70
N GLY A 81 -17.39 18.72 24.62
CA GLY A 81 -18.31 18.35 23.55
C GLY A 81 -18.23 16.88 23.21
N ASP A 82 -19.41 16.28 23.00
CA ASP A 82 -19.63 14.88 22.70
C ASP A 82 -18.41 14.28 21.98
N LYS A 83 -17.69 13.38 22.68
CA LYS A 83 -16.62 12.62 22.03
C LYS A 83 -17.20 12.03 20.74
N PRO A 84 -16.47 12.09 19.61
CA PRO A 84 -16.92 11.44 18.38
C PRO A 84 -17.37 10.02 18.71
N PRO A 85 -18.51 9.57 18.14
CA PRO A 85 -19.02 8.25 18.45
C PRO A 85 -17.90 7.22 18.24
N LEU A 86 -17.63 6.43 19.27
CA LEU A 86 -16.61 5.39 19.20
C LEU A 86 -16.99 4.40 18.12
N GLY A 87 -15.99 4.08 17.30
CA GLY A 87 -15.99 3.05 16.30
C GLY A 87 -15.97 3.57 14.87
N CYS A 88 -15.59 2.71 13.92
CA CYS A 88 -15.45 3.05 12.50
C CYS A 88 -16.77 3.36 11.79
N MET A 89 -17.90 3.44 12.51
CA MET A 89 -19.23 3.65 11.97
C MET A 89 -19.59 2.65 10.85
N GLY A 90 -18.93 1.49 10.85
CA GLY A 90 -19.02 0.50 9.78
C GLY A 90 -18.31 0.90 8.48
N LYS A 91 -17.38 1.85 8.47
CA LYS A 91 -16.68 2.31 7.27
C LYS A 91 -15.26 1.76 7.19
N VAL A 92 -14.94 1.14 6.05
CA VAL A 92 -13.62 0.57 5.77
C VAL A 92 -13.22 0.85 4.33
N ASP A 93 -11.97 1.24 4.09
CA ASP A 93 -11.39 1.41 2.77
C ASP A 93 -10.30 0.35 2.57
N LEU A 94 -10.55 -0.58 1.66
CA LEU A 94 -9.67 -1.69 1.35
C LEU A 94 -8.89 -1.40 0.06
N VAL A 95 -7.57 -1.35 0.15
CA VAL A 95 -6.67 -1.25 -1.00
C VAL A 95 -5.92 -2.56 -1.19
N PHE A 96 -6.18 -3.21 -2.32
CA PHE A 96 -5.44 -4.39 -2.78
C PHE A 96 -4.35 -3.95 -3.75
N THR A 97 -3.08 -4.15 -3.38
CA THR A 97 -1.93 -3.89 -4.26
C THR A 97 -1.29 -5.22 -4.61
N ILE A 98 -1.59 -5.71 -5.81
CA ILE A 98 -1.22 -7.04 -6.27
C ILE A 98 -0.12 -6.89 -7.33
N SER A 99 1.05 -7.47 -7.06
CA SER A 99 2.12 -7.59 -8.05
C SER A 99 1.55 -8.28 -9.29
N SER A 100 1.85 -7.69 -10.44
CA SER A 100 1.50 -8.25 -11.75
C SER A 100 2.75 -8.60 -12.54
N ASP A 101 3.88 -8.81 -11.86
CA ASP A 101 5.10 -9.26 -12.52
C ASP A 101 4.95 -10.69 -13.06
N TRP A 102 5.81 -11.05 -14.01
CA TRP A 102 5.77 -12.37 -14.66
C TRP A 102 6.05 -13.52 -13.67
N THR A 103 6.78 -13.24 -12.58
CA THR A 103 7.08 -14.23 -11.54
C THR A 103 5.85 -14.64 -10.71
N MET A 104 4.78 -13.84 -10.75
CA MET A 104 3.54 -14.09 -10.01
C MET A 104 2.67 -15.22 -10.60
N GLU A 105 3.07 -15.93 -11.66
CA GLU A 105 2.24 -16.93 -12.36
C GLU A 105 1.54 -17.92 -11.41
N ASP A 106 2.30 -18.63 -10.57
CA ASP A 106 1.75 -19.59 -9.61
C ASP A 106 0.95 -18.88 -8.50
N ALA A 107 1.46 -17.74 -8.00
CA ALA A 107 0.83 -16.95 -6.94
C ALA A 107 -0.53 -16.37 -7.36
N GLN A 108 -0.69 -15.96 -8.62
CA GLN A 108 -1.98 -15.54 -9.18
C GLN A 108 -2.99 -16.68 -9.18
N GLY A 109 -2.54 -17.92 -9.40
CA GLY A 109 -3.37 -19.12 -9.28
C GLY A 109 -3.89 -19.30 -7.86
N TRP A 110 -3.01 -19.26 -6.86
CA TRP A 110 -3.38 -19.39 -5.44
C TRP A 110 -4.23 -18.22 -4.94
N LEU A 111 -3.95 -17.00 -5.41
CA LEU A 111 -4.75 -15.81 -5.12
C LEU A 111 -6.20 -15.97 -5.61
N LYS A 112 -6.39 -16.36 -6.88
CA LYS A 112 -7.74 -16.59 -7.43
C LYS A 112 -8.49 -17.69 -6.70
N ALA A 113 -7.81 -18.76 -6.31
CA ALA A 113 -8.40 -19.82 -5.50
C ALA A 113 -8.87 -19.31 -4.12
N SER A 114 -8.34 -18.17 -3.66
CA SER A 114 -8.68 -17.54 -2.38
C SER A 114 -9.83 -16.55 -2.46
N PHE A 115 -10.22 -16.10 -3.67
CA PHE A 115 -11.29 -15.13 -3.84
C PHE A 115 -12.60 -15.53 -3.19
N PRO A 116 -13.09 -16.79 -3.30
CA PRO A 116 -14.30 -17.19 -2.58
C PRO A 116 -14.19 -16.96 -1.07
N GLY A 117 -13.04 -17.28 -0.46
CA GLY A 117 -12.84 -17.04 0.98
C GLY A 117 -12.74 -15.56 1.35
N PHE A 118 -12.20 -14.71 0.46
CA PHE A 118 -12.20 -13.25 0.66
C PHE A 118 -13.63 -12.70 0.59
N ILE A 119 -14.41 -13.12 -0.41
CA ILE A 119 -15.80 -12.73 -0.57
C ILE A 119 -16.66 -13.21 0.59
N ASP A 120 -16.52 -14.47 1.00
CA ASP A 120 -17.21 -15.01 2.18
C ASP A 120 -16.94 -14.15 3.43
N THR A 121 -15.69 -13.70 3.60
CA THR A 121 -15.31 -12.80 4.69
C THR A 121 -15.97 -11.42 4.55
N LEU A 122 -15.98 -10.83 3.35
CA LEU A 122 -16.66 -9.56 3.07
C LEU A 122 -18.17 -9.64 3.30
N GLU A 123 -18.82 -10.69 2.83
CA GLU A 123 -20.27 -10.88 2.96
C GLU A 123 -20.73 -11.28 4.36
N SER A 124 -19.84 -11.87 5.17
CA SER A 124 -20.18 -12.29 6.54
C SER A 124 -19.77 -11.26 7.59
N ASP A 125 -18.50 -10.85 7.60
CA ASP A 125 -17.94 -9.98 8.62
C ASP A 125 -18.19 -8.50 8.33
N PHE A 126 -18.39 -8.15 7.05
CA PHE A 126 -18.54 -6.77 6.58
C PHE A 126 -19.88 -6.50 5.87
N ALA A 127 -20.89 -7.36 6.08
CA ALA A 127 -22.21 -7.23 5.46
C ALA A 127 -22.88 -5.87 5.73
N ASP A 128 -22.73 -5.37 6.95
CA ASP A 128 -23.30 -4.10 7.42
C ASP A 128 -22.32 -2.92 7.27
N PHE A 129 -21.15 -3.15 6.70
CA PHE A 129 -20.13 -2.12 6.52
C PHE A 129 -20.34 -1.37 5.20
N ASP A 130 -20.16 -0.06 5.25
CA ASP A 130 -19.95 0.80 4.10
C ASP A 130 -18.48 0.71 3.66
N TYR A 131 -18.17 -0.27 2.81
CA TYR A 131 -16.82 -0.48 2.32
C TYR A 131 -16.56 0.17 0.96
N HIS A 132 -15.33 0.63 0.77
CA HIS A 132 -14.72 0.86 -0.54
C HIS A 132 -13.65 -0.19 -0.79
N ILE A 133 -13.64 -0.84 -1.96
CA ILE A 133 -12.60 -1.82 -2.32
C ILE A 133 -11.97 -1.42 -3.65
N VAL A 134 -10.68 -1.10 -3.64
CA VAL A 134 -9.91 -0.79 -4.84
C VAL A 134 -8.81 -1.84 -5.02
N SER A 135 -8.62 -2.30 -6.25
CA SER A 135 -7.37 -2.95 -6.65
C SER A 135 -6.51 -1.92 -7.34
N ALA A 136 -5.35 -1.57 -6.79
CA ALA A 136 -4.51 -0.51 -7.30
C ALA A 136 -3.61 -1.00 -8.43
N ASN A 137 -3.57 -0.24 -9.53
CA ASN A 137 -2.77 -0.56 -10.69
C ASN A 137 -1.28 -0.44 -10.39
N THR A 138 -0.54 -1.55 -10.52
CA THR A 138 0.91 -1.59 -10.29
C THR A 138 1.74 -1.14 -11.49
N SER A 139 1.16 -1.10 -12.69
CA SER A 139 1.89 -0.84 -13.93
C SER A 139 1.37 0.39 -14.69
N PRO A 140 2.26 1.27 -15.18
CA PRO A 140 1.85 2.32 -16.13
C PRO A 140 1.67 1.76 -17.55
N LEU A 141 2.09 0.51 -17.79
CA LEU A 141 1.92 -0.19 -19.06
C LEU A 141 0.62 -0.99 -18.97
N TRP A 142 -0.44 -0.48 -19.60
CA TRP A 142 -1.72 -1.17 -19.64
C TRP A 142 -1.59 -2.46 -20.45
N GLY A 143 -1.52 -3.58 -19.73
CA GLY A 143 -1.25 -4.96 -20.16
C GLY A 143 -0.95 -5.11 -21.64
N HIS A 144 0.33 -4.90 -21.95
CA HIS A 144 0.89 -5.05 -23.27
C HIS A 144 1.76 -6.30 -23.28
N PRO A 145 1.18 -7.52 -23.26
CA PRO A 145 1.95 -8.74 -23.41
C PRO A 145 2.78 -8.56 -24.68
N VAL A 146 4.10 -8.63 -24.54
CA VAL A 146 5.03 -8.42 -25.66
C VAL A 146 4.69 -9.36 -26.83
N LEU A 147 4.14 -10.53 -26.50
CA LEU A 147 3.66 -11.55 -27.42
C LEU A 147 2.45 -11.10 -28.27
N CYS A 148 1.59 -10.21 -27.74
CA CYS A 148 0.39 -9.71 -28.42
C CYS A 148 0.55 -8.30 -28.99
N ALA A 149 1.78 -7.78 -29.08
CA ALA A 149 2.06 -6.43 -29.59
C ALA A 149 1.49 -6.22 -31.00
N GLY A 150 0.61 -5.24 -31.17
CA GLY A 150 -0.01 -4.93 -32.46
C GLY A 150 -1.08 -5.93 -32.92
N CYS A 151 -1.59 -6.75 -31.99
CA CYS A 151 -2.70 -7.64 -32.27
C CYS A 151 -3.94 -6.89 -32.79
N LYS A 152 -4.54 -7.39 -33.87
CA LYS A 152 -5.78 -6.83 -34.46
C LYS A 152 -7.01 -7.66 -34.12
N ASP A 153 -6.97 -8.95 -34.41
CA ASP A 153 -8.16 -9.82 -34.35
C ASP A 153 -8.04 -10.92 -33.28
N MET A 154 -6.84 -11.49 -33.10
CA MET A 154 -6.59 -12.55 -32.12
C MET A 154 -5.11 -12.59 -31.72
N CYS A 155 -4.83 -12.84 -30.44
CA CYS A 155 -3.49 -13.17 -29.97
C CYS A 155 -3.40 -14.70 -29.78
N PRO A 156 -2.70 -15.45 -30.65
CA PRO A 156 -2.60 -16.90 -30.53
C PRO A 156 -1.99 -17.39 -29.22
N GLU A 157 -1.06 -16.61 -28.66
CA GLU A 157 -0.31 -16.92 -27.45
C GLU A 157 -1.17 -16.74 -26.19
N VAL A 158 -2.05 -15.73 -26.19
CA VAL A 158 -2.99 -15.43 -25.10
C VAL A 158 -4.40 -15.29 -25.70
N PRO A 159 -5.12 -16.40 -25.94
CA PRO A 159 -6.40 -16.38 -26.67
C PRO A 159 -7.49 -15.51 -26.02
N GLU A 160 -7.45 -15.34 -24.71
CA GLU A 160 -8.36 -14.50 -23.94
C GLU A 160 -8.05 -12.99 -24.05
N TYR A 161 -6.87 -12.61 -24.57
CA TYR A 161 -6.47 -11.21 -24.70
C TYR A 161 -7.35 -10.47 -25.72
N PRO A 162 -8.03 -9.38 -25.34
CA PRO A 162 -8.86 -8.63 -26.26
C PRO A 162 -7.99 -7.77 -27.17
N CYS A 163 -7.97 -8.05 -28.47
CA CYS A 163 -7.25 -7.22 -29.43
C CYS A 163 -8.07 -5.99 -29.86
N GLY A 164 -7.39 -4.90 -30.22
CA GLY A 164 -8.04 -3.69 -30.74
C GLY A 164 -8.78 -2.82 -29.69
N VAL A 165 -8.59 -3.10 -28.40
CA VAL A 165 -9.08 -2.26 -27.30
C VAL A 165 -8.04 -1.23 -26.89
N ALA A 166 -8.47 -0.18 -26.21
CA ALA A 166 -7.61 0.92 -25.77
C ALA A 166 -7.87 1.25 -24.29
N PRO A 167 -6.85 1.72 -23.56
CA PRO A 167 -7.01 2.14 -22.18
C PRO A 167 -7.76 3.47 -22.09
N GLU A 168 -8.47 3.67 -21.00
CA GLU A 168 -8.83 5.00 -20.52
C GLU A 168 -7.63 5.67 -19.82
N PRO A 169 -7.61 7.01 -19.66
CA PRO A 169 -6.46 7.71 -19.07
C PRO A 169 -5.99 7.14 -17.72
N CYS A 170 -6.92 6.79 -16.83
CA CYS A 170 -6.59 6.23 -15.51
C CYS A 170 -6.14 4.76 -15.56
N ASP A 171 -6.38 4.03 -16.65
CA ASP A 171 -5.90 2.64 -16.80
C ASP A 171 -4.36 2.55 -16.91
N MET A 172 -3.68 3.68 -17.16
CA MET A 172 -2.21 3.78 -17.25
C MET A 172 -1.59 4.50 -16.04
N VAL A 173 -2.37 4.84 -15.03
CA VAL A 173 -1.90 5.57 -13.84
C VAL A 173 -1.59 4.56 -12.73
N ARG A 174 -0.33 4.53 -12.25
CA ARG A 174 0.04 3.73 -11.08
C ARG A 174 -0.71 4.22 -9.84
N GLY A 175 -1.26 3.29 -9.06
CA GLY A 175 -2.09 3.57 -7.89
C GLY A 175 -3.57 3.78 -8.21
N ALA A 176 -3.95 3.99 -9.47
CA ALA A 176 -5.35 4.13 -9.86
C ALA A 176 -6.07 2.78 -9.73
N GLY A 177 -7.37 2.82 -9.37
CA GLY A 177 -8.18 1.62 -9.31
C GLY A 177 -8.24 0.90 -10.67
N VAL A 178 -8.05 -0.41 -10.67
CA VAL A 178 -8.12 -1.25 -11.86
C VAL A 178 -9.57 -1.46 -12.24
N THR A 179 -9.93 -1.06 -13.47
CA THR A 179 -11.26 -1.33 -14.04
C THR A 179 -11.19 -2.15 -15.33
N TYR A 180 -10.01 -2.26 -15.92
CA TYR A 180 -9.78 -3.05 -17.11
C TYR A 180 -8.44 -3.80 -17.01
N PRO A 181 -8.36 -4.85 -16.18
CA PRO A 181 -7.18 -5.69 -16.12
C PRO A 181 -7.03 -6.47 -17.43
N ILE A 182 -5.84 -6.43 -17.99
CA ILE A 182 -5.52 -6.98 -19.30
C ILE A 182 -4.11 -7.58 -19.27
N GLY A 183 -3.89 -8.67 -20.00
CA GLY A 183 -2.63 -9.43 -19.97
C GLY A 183 -2.85 -10.93 -19.74
N GLU A 184 -1.79 -11.71 -19.82
CA GLU A 184 -1.78 -13.13 -19.52
C GLU A 184 -2.26 -13.37 -18.09
N GLY A 185 -3.24 -14.27 -17.94
CA GLY A 185 -3.87 -14.55 -16.66
C GLY A 185 -4.72 -13.42 -16.07
N ALA A 186 -4.90 -12.28 -16.74
CA ALA A 186 -5.80 -11.22 -16.28
C ALA A 186 -7.27 -11.52 -16.63
N SER A 187 -8.22 -10.75 -16.08
CA SER A 187 -9.65 -10.89 -16.47
C SER A 187 -9.91 -10.56 -17.95
N ASN A 188 -9.04 -9.76 -18.58
CA ASN A 188 -9.08 -9.47 -20.01
C ASN A 188 -10.41 -8.87 -20.50
N LYS A 189 -11.09 -8.14 -19.62
CA LYS A 189 -12.35 -7.43 -19.91
C LYS A 189 -12.48 -6.20 -19.01
N ARG A 190 -13.31 -5.25 -19.44
CA ARG A 190 -13.75 -4.17 -18.56
C ARG A 190 -14.64 -4.77 -17.47
N CYS A 191 -14.34 -4.45 -16.21
CA CYS A 191 -15.08 -4.95 -15.05
C CYS A 191 -16.36 -4.14 -14.82
N ASP A 192 -17.43 -4.85 -14.47
CA ASP A 192 -18.75 -4.26 -14.22
C ASP A 192 -18.84 -3.76 -12.78
N LEU A 193 -18.44 -2.49 -12.57
CA LEU A 193 -18.63 -1.79 -11.30
C LEU A 193 -19.94 -0.99 -11.33
N ALA A 194 -20.71 -1.07 -10.26
CA ALA A 194 -22.02 -0.43 -10.17
C ALA A 194 -21.94 1.10 -10.01
N SER A 195 -20.85 1.58 -9.43
CA SER A 195 -20.53 3.00 -9.35
C SER A 195 -19.85 3.45 -10.64
N ASP A 196 -19.86 4.77 -10.89
CA ASP A 196 -19.00 5.43 -11.87
C ASP A 196 -17.56 5.60 -11.37
N ARG A 197 -17.22 4.95 -10.25
CA ARG A 197 -15.92 5.01 -9.60
C ARG A 197 -15.04 3.84 -10.04
N ARG A 198 -13.75 3.93 -9.74
CA ARG A 198 -12.75 2.89 -10.02
C ARG A 198 -12.55 1.91 -8.86
N TYR A 199 -13.53 1.85 -7.96
CA TYR A 199 -13.55 0.99 -6.78
C TYR A 199 -14.98 0.51 -6.51
N ILE A 200 -15.08 -0.66 -5.89
CA ILE A 200 -16.34 -1.29 -5.49
C ILE A 200 -16.87 -0.58 -4.25
N THR A 201 -18.18 -0.38 -4.18
CA THR A 201 -18.88 0.10 -2.98
C THR A 201 -19.86 -0.95 -2.46
N ALA A 202 -20.34 -0.81 -1.23
CA ALA A 202 -21.30 -1.74 -0.61
C ALA A 202 -22.61 -1.97 -1.40
N GLY A 203 -22.93 -1.11 -2.36
CA GLY A 203 -24.09 -1.27 -3.26
C GLY A 203 -23.86 -2.14 -4.49
N GLN A 204 -22.70 -2.78 -4.65
CA GLN A 204 -22.36 -3.61 -5.80
C GLN A 204 -23.27 -4.85 -5.88
N PRO A 205 -24.05 -5.03 -6.97
CA PRO A 205 -25.00 -6.15 -7.08
C PRO A 205 -24.33 -7.54 -7.20
N ASP A 206 -23.17 -7.58 -7.85
CA ASP A 206 -22.33 -8.77 -8.02
C ASP A 206 -20.94 -8.47 -7.46
N LEU A 207 -20.79 -8.65 -6.15
CA LEU A 207 -19.55 -8.39 -5.43
C LEU A 207 -18.46 -9.37 -5.87
N GLU A 208 -18.78 -10.66 -5.93
CA GLU A 208 -17.85 -11.72 -6.32
C GLU A 208 -17.30 -11.48 -7.73
N GLY A 209 -18.17 -11.22 -8.71
CA GLY A 209 -17.78 -10.96 -10.07
C GLY A 209 -16.97 -9.67 -10.24
N ALA A 210 -17.35 -8.60 -9.54
CA ALA A 210 -16.62 -7.34 -9.58
C ALA A 210 -15.22 -7.46 -8.97
N PHE A 211 -15.12 -8.01 -7.75
CA PHE A 211 -13.85 -8.18 -7.04
C PHE A 211 -12.92 -9.12 -7.81
N SER A 212 -13.41 -10.30 -8.19
CA SER A 212 -12.61 -11.27 -8.96
C SER A 212 -12.12 -10.67 -10.27
N CYS A 213 -12.91 -9.80 -10.89
CA CYS A 213 -12.52 -9.12 -12.10
C CYS A 213 -11.36 -8.14 -11.86
N ILE A 214 -11.49 -7.20 -10.92
CA ILE A 214 -10.47 -6.16 -10.68
C ILE A 214 -9.19 -6.72 -10.06
N ALA A 215 -9.29 -7.79 -9.26
CA ALA A 215 -8.16 -8.40 -8.57
C ALA A 215 -7.39 -9.43 -9.42
N SER A 216 -7.97 -9.93 -10.52
CA SER A 216 -7.24 -10.77 -11.49
C SER A 216 -6.40 -9.91 -12.44
N VAL A 217 -5.28 -9.39 -11.93
CA VAL A 217 -4.41 -8.43 -12.63
C VAL A 217 -3.44 -9.06 -13.63
N GLY A 218 -3.23 -10.38 -13.56
CA GLY A 218 -2.34 -11.11 -14.47
C GLY A 218 -0.85 -10.91 -14.18
N ILE A 219 -0.01 -11.15 -15.18
CA ILE A 219 1.45 -11.26 -15.02
C ILE A 219 2.28 -10.40 -16.00
N ASP A 220 1.64 -9.43 -16.67
CA ASP A 220 2.26 -8.54 -17.68
C ASP A 220 2.55 -7.10 -17.18
N GLY A 221 2.52 -6.89 -15.87
CA GLY A 221 2.70 -5.59 -15.23
C GLY A 221 3.99 -5.47 -14.42
N ALA A 222 3.87 -5.01 -13.16
CA ALA A 222 5.01 -4.64 -12.33
C ALA A 222 4.80 -5.01 -10.85
N ASP A 223 5.86 -4.88 -10.06
CA ASP A 223 6.07 -5.53 -8.77
C ASP A 223 6.24 -4.54 -7.58
N GLN A 224 6.14 -3.23 -7.84
CA GLN A 224 6.38 -2.15 -6.87
C GLN A 224 5.22 -1.92 -5.88
N VAL A 225 4.79 -2.96 -5.16
CA VAL A 225 3.52 -2.93 -4.41
C VAL A 225 3.51 -1.86 -3.33
N ALA A 226 4.58 -1.65 -2.57
CA ALA A 226 4.61 -0.64 -1.51
C ALA A 226 4.49 0.80 -2.06
N ASN A 227 5.24 1.11 -3.14
CA ASN A 227 5.14 2.42 -3.81
C ASN A 227 3.73 2.64 -4.39
N VAL A 228 3.14 1.59 -4.95
CA VAL A 228 1.77 1.64 -5.50
C VAL A 228 0.73 1.84 -4.40
N THR A 229 0.88 1.21 -3.23
CA THR A 229 0.02 1.45 -2.08
C THR A 229 0.05 2.92 -1.67
N VAL A 230 1.25 3.48 -1.47
CA VAL A 230 1.41 4.89 -1.09
C VAL A 230 0.79 5.82 -2.14
N ARG A 231 0.97 5.51 -3.43
CA ARG A 231 0.37 6.29 -4.53
C ARG A 231 -1.15 6.21 -4.56
N ALA A 232 -1.74 5.04 -4.30
CA ALA A 232 -3.18 4.85 -4.29
C ALA A 232 -3.87 5.67 -3.19
N LEU A 233 -3.14 6.01 -2.14
CA LEU A 233 -3.60 6.79 -0.98
C LEU A 233 -3.27 8.28 -1.08
N ALA A 234 -2.49 8.71 -2.06
CA ALA A 234 -2.08 10.10 -2.19
C ALA A 234 -3.27 11.04 -2.47
N ASP A 235 -3.22 12.27 -1.94
CA ASP A 235 -4.27 13.28 -2.11
C ASP A 235 -4.60 13.54 -3.58
N GLU A 236 -3.58 13.66 -4.45
CA GLU A 236 -3.78 13.99 -5.87
C GLU A 236 -4.66 12.96 -6.60
N ILE A 237 -4.52 11.68 -6.28
CA ILE A 237 -5.30 10.63 -6.95
C ILE A 237 -6.71 10.50 -6.36
N ASN A 238 -6.89 10.83 -5.07
CA ASN A 238 -8.16 10.75 -4.36
C ASN A 238 -8.98 12.06 -4.38
N ALA A 239 -8.38 13.17 -4.83
CA ALA A 239 -9.04 14.46 -4.96
C ALA A 239 -10.17 14.45 -6.01
N PRO A 240 -11.10 15.42 -5.98
CA PRO A 240 -12.14 15.55 -6.99
C PRO A 240 -11.61 15.54 -8.42
N GLY A 241 -12.08 14.58 -9.23
CA GLY A 241 -11.61 14.36 -10.60
C GLY A 241 -10.31 13.57 -10.75
N GLY A 242 -9.68 13.16 -9.66
CA GLY A 242 -8.58 12.19 -9.63
C GLY A 242 -9.07 10.77 -9.96
N CYS A 243 -8.14 9.86 -10.25
CA CYS A 243 -8.51 8.50 -10.67
C CYS A 243 -9.21 7.68 -9.56
N ASN A 244 -8.89 7.96 -8.29
CA ASN A 244 -9.49 7.33 -7.13
C ASN A 244 -10.40 8.33 -6.39
N ASP A 245 -10.95 9.33 -7.08
CA ASP A 245 -11.78 10.37 -6.47
C ASP A 245 -12.81 9.78 -5.49
N GLY A 246 -12.68 10.16 -4.21
CA GLY A 246 -13.57 9.75 -3.12
C GLY A 246 -13.34 8.36 -2.55
N PHE A 247 -12.26 7.66 -2.93
CA PHE A 247 -11.93 6.34 -2.38
C PHE A 247 -11.52 6.43 -0.91
N LEU A 248 -10.46 7.20 -0.59
CA LEU A 248 -9.93 7.31 0.77
C LEU A 248 -10.75 8.28 1.62
N ARG A 249 -11.37 7.78 2.70
CA ARG A 249 -12.22 8.54 3.61
C ARG A 249 -11.54 8.73 4.96
N ASP A 250 -11.59 9.95 5.50
CA ASP A 250 -11.00 10.27 6.81
C ASP A 250 -11.68 9.49 7.95
N ASP A 251 -12.99 9.23 7.83
CA ASP A 251 -13.82 8.55 8.83
C ASP A 251 -13.91 7.02 8.67
N ALA A 252 -13.12 6.42 7.77
CA ALA A 252 -13.05 4.98 7.55
C ALA A 252 -11.72 4.39 8.05
N LEU A 253 -11.72 3.13 8.48
CA LEU A 253 -10.47 2.39 8.68
C LEU A 253 -9.79 2.12 7.35
N LEU A 254 -8.46 2.29 7.28
CA LEU A 254 -7.67 1.88 6.12
C LEU A 254 -7.21 0.44 6.28
N VAL A 255 -7.49 -0.38 5.28
CA VAL A 255 -7.06 -1.77 5.20
C VAL A 255 -6.20 -1.94 3.96
N VAL A 256 -4.94 -2.29 4.14
CA VAL A 256 -4.01 -2.54 3.05
C VAL A 256 -3.80 -4.04 2.90
N VAL A 257 -3.97 -4.55 1.68
CA VAL A 257 -3.62 -5.93 1.30
C VAL A 257 -2.57 -5.87 0.19
N ALA A 258 -1.30 -6.03 0.56
CA ALA A 258 -0.19 -6.05 -0.38
C ALA A 258 0.25 -7.49 -0.69
N ILE A 259 0.35 -7.84 -1.97
CA ILE A 259 0.68 -9.20 -2.43
C ILE A 259 1.82 -9.13 -3.44
N GLN A 260 2.97 -9.71 -3.10
CA GLN A 260 4.19 -9.64 -3.89
C GLN A 260 5.04 -10.89 -3.65
N ASP A 261 5.47 -11.58 -4.70
CA ASP A 261 6.26 -12.81 -4.58
C ASP A 261 7.77 -12.57 -4.42
N THR A 262 8.26 -11.38 -4.76
CA THR A 262 9.68 -11.02 -4.64
C THR A 262 9.94 -9.99 -3.53
N TRP A 263 11.04 -9.23 -3.61
CA TRP A 263 11.55 -8.37 -2.55
C TRP A 263 10.95 -6.96 -2.51
N ASP A 264 10.17 -6.59 -3.53
CA ASP A 264 9.77 -5.21 -3.77
C ASP A 264 11.00 -4.26 -3.85
N GLU A 265 12.03 -4.72 -4.57
CA GLU A 265 13.34 -4.04 -4.62
C GLU A 265 13.30 -2.70 -5.36
N PHE A 266 12.28 -2.52 -6.21
CA PHE A 266 12.10 -1.34 -7.03
C PHE A 266 11.19 -0.29 -6.38
N SER A 267 10.49 -0.58 -5.28
CA SER A 267 9.77 0.46 -4.54
C SER A 267 10.74 1.46 -3.91
N ASP A 268 10.46 2.74 -4.15
CA ASP A 268 11.24 3.84 -3.57
C ASP A 268 11.04 3.89 -2.05
N GLY A 269 12.08 4.32 -1.33
CA GLY A 269 12.03 4.48 0.12
C GLY A 269 12.28 3.20 0.93
N THR A 270 11.93 3.30 2.19
CA THR A 270 12.13 2.29 3.23
C THR A 270 10.79 1.80 3.78
N ALA A 271 10.80 0.68 4.48
CA ALA A 271 9.62 0.19 5.19
C ALA A 271 9.06 1.23 6.19
N GLN A 272 9.93 2.07 6.77
CA GLN A 272 9.51 3.17 7.64
C GLN A 272 8.77 4.24 6.84
N ASP A 273 9.30 4.67 5.70
CA ASP A 273 8.64 5.67 4.84
C ASP A 273 7.23 5.19 4.42
N TRP A 274 7.08 3.89 4.14
CA TRP A 274 5.79 3.29 3.76
C TRP A 274 4.82 3.21 4.95
N ALA A 275 5.30 2.83 6.14
CA ALA A 275 4.49 2.82 7.36
C ALA A 275 4.00 4.22 7.72
N ASP A 276 4.92 5.21 7.69
CA ASP A 276 4.61 6.61 7.97
C ASP A 276 3.57 7.15 6.99
N ALA A 277 3.66 6.81 5.71
CA ALA A 277 2.68 7.20 4.70
C ALA A 277 1.28 6.62 4.96
N LEU A 278 1.16 5.37 5.43
CA LEU A 278 -0.15 4.81 5.79
C LEU A 278 -0.77 5.52 6.99
N VAL A 279 0.06 5.84 7.99
CA VAL A 279 -0.37 6.52 9.21
C VAL A 279 -0.73 7.98 8.93
N GLU A 280 0.04 8.66 8.08
CA GLU A 280 -0.22 10.02 7.62
C GLU A 280 -1.54 10.10 6.83
N ALA A 281 -1.80 9.12 5.95
CA ALA A 281 -3.07 8.99 5.24
C ALA A 281 -4.28 8.87 6.17
N LYS A 282 -4.06 8.51 7.44
CA LYS A 282 -5.07 8.44 8.51
C LYS A 282 -4.86 9.49 9.60
N GLY A 283 -4.30 10.65 9.27
CA GLY A 283 -4.20 11.78 10.18
C GLY A 283 -3.23 11.58 11.35
N GLY A 284 -2.29 10.64 11.24
CA GLY A 284 -1.35 10.30 12.30
C GLY A 284 -1.81 9.16 13.21
N ASP A 285 -2.96 8.53 12.94
CA ASP A 285 -3.50 7.44 13.74
C ASP A 285 -3.06 6.07 13.20
N ALA A 286 -2.14 5.42 13.91
CA ALA A 286 -1.67 4.08 13.55
C ALA A 286 -2.69 2.97 13.89
N ASP A 287 -3.63 3.22 14.81
CA ASP A 287 -4.71 2.28 15.12
C ASP A 287 -5.80 2.29 14.02
N ALA A 288 -5.79 3.31 13.16
CA ALA A 288 -6.67 3.43 12.00
C ALA A 288 -6.25 2.58 10.78
N VAL A 289 -5.12 1.89 10.87
CA VAL A 289 -4.51 1.14 9.76
C VAL A 289 -4.40 -0.34 10.10
N VAL A 290 -4.93 -1.19 9.22
CA VAL A 290 -4.67 -2.63 9.25
C VAL A 290 -3.89 -3.04 8.00
N LEU A 291 -2.74 -3.68 8.19
CA LEU A 291 -1.85 -4.07 7.10
C LEU A 291 -1.74 -5.59 6.98
N LEU A 292 -2.18 -6.16 5.86
CA LEU A 292 -1.86 -7.52 5.44
C LEU A 292 -0.82 -7.47 4.33
N VAL A 293 0.32 -8.12 4.55
CA VAL A 293 1.33 -8.33 3.50
C VAL A 293 1.51 -9.82 3.28
N ILE A 294 1.32 -10.25 2.04
CA ILE A 294 1.55 -11.62 1.58
C ILE A 294 2.77 -11.60 0.66
N THR A 295 3.86 -12.22 1.11
CA THR A 295 5.15 -12.14 0.42
C THR A 295 6.05 -13.34 0.69
N ASN A 296 7.19 -13.41 0.02
CA ASN A 296 8.17 -14.45 0.30
C ASN A 296 8.61 -14.42 1.78
N ASP A 297 8.92 -15.59 2.31
CA ASP A 297 9.36 -15.79 3.69
C ASP A 297 10.68 -16.57 3.75
N ILE A 298 11.54 -16.40 2.73
CA ILE A 298 12.80 -17.13 2.61
C ILE A 298 13.84 -16.71 3.66
N ASP A 299 13.57 -15.64 4.41
CA ASP A 299 14.32 -15.21 5.58
C ASP A 299 13.92 -15.96 6.86
N ASP A 300 12.86 -16.77 6.81
CA ASP A 300 12.37 -17.60 7.92
C ASP A 300 12.75 -19.08 7.71
N PRO A 301 13.51 -19.72 8.63
CA PRO A 301 13.79 -21.15 8.59
C PRO A 301 12.55 -22.05 8.57
N ASP A 302 11.44 -21.57 9.15
CA ASP A 302 10.16 -22.28 9.21
C ASP A 302 9.18 -21.81 8.12
N GLY A 303 9.61 -20.92 7.23
CA GLY A 303 8.84 -20.38 6.11
C GLY A 303 8.53 -21.41 5.01
N LEU A 304 7.50 -21.13 4.21
CA LEU A 304 7.02 -22.02 3.15
C LEU A 304 7.81 -21.89 1.84
N CYS A 305 8.43 -20.73 1.57
CA CYS A 305 9.17 -20.47 0.33
C CYS A 305 10.57 -21.10 0.28
N GLY A 306 10.98 -21.79 1.35
CA GLY A 306 12.30 -22.39 1.46
C GLY A 306 13.35 -21.39 1.93
N TYR A 307 14.00 -21.72 3.05
CA TYR A 307 14.95 -20.83 3.70
C TYR A 307 16.24 -20.60 2.88
N ALA A 308 16.56 -19.32 2.65
CA ALA A 308 17.72 -18.87 1.88
C ALA A 308 18.85 -18.28 2.74
N GLY A 309 18.72 -18.27 4.07
CA GLY A 309 19.78 -17.77 4.94
C GLY A 309 19.96 -16.24 4.92
N ILE A 310 18.89 -15.52 4.55
CA ILE A 310 18.94 -14.07 4.39
C ILE A 310 18.89 -13.39 5.76
N PRO A 311 19.76 -12.40 6.04
CA PRO A 311 19.73 -11.69 7.32
C PRO A 311 18.42 -10.93 7.56
N PRO A 312 17.97 -10.83 8.83
CA PRO A 312 16.83 -9.98 9.20
C PRO A 312 17.02 -8.53 8.75
N GLY A 313 15.93 -7.88 8.34
CA GLY A 313 15.92 -6.48 7.88
C GLY A 313 16.29 -6.27 6.41
N TYR A 314 16.69 -7.31 5.68
CA TYR A 314 16.80 -7.26 4.22
C TYR A 314 15.43 -7.33 3.54
N HIS A 315 14.47 -8.00 4.19
CA HIS A 315 13.13 -8.22 3.70
C HIS A 315 12.19 -7.05 4.09
N LYS A 316 12.24 -5.95 3.31
CA LYS A 316 11.53 -4.70 3.61
C LYS A 316 10.04 -4.87 3.85
N LEU A 317 9.37 -5.74 3.07
CA LEU A 317 7.94 -6.00 3.20
C LEU A 317 7.57 -6.67 4.54
N ARG A 318 8.44 -7.53 5.09
CA ARG A 318 8.26 -8.08 6.44
C ARG A 318 8.48 -7.00 7.49
N THR A 319 9.57 -6.24 7.35
CA THR A 319 9.82 -5.10 8.24
C THR A 319 8.65 -4.12 8.24
N TRP A 320 7.98 -3.90 7.09
CA TRP A 320 6.80 -3.05 7.01
C TRP A 320 5.65 -3.55 7.91
N THR A 321 5.41 -4.87 7.95
CA THR A 321 4.43 -5.45 8.88
C THR A 321 4.83 -5.27 10.36
N GLU A 322 6.12 -5.34 10.68
CA GLU A 322 6.62 -5.22 12.06
C GLU A 322 6.51 -3.79 12.63
N LEU A 323 6.38 -2.78 11.76
CA LEU A 323 6.32 -1.37 12.14
C LEU A 323 4.92 -0.88 12.51
N LEU A 324 3.87 -1.62 12.15
CA LEU A 324 2.48 -1.25 12.43
C LEU A 324 1.86 -2.15 13.51
N PRO A 325 1.00 -1.59 14.39
CA PRO A 325 0.43 -2.34 15.52
C PRO A 325 -0.55 -3.44 15.07
N HIS A 326 -1.24 -3.22 13.94
CA HIS A 326 -2.28 -4.11 13.42
C HIS A 326 -1.89 -4.69 12.07
N SER A 327 -0.94 -5.61 12.08
CA SER A 327 -0.48 -6.26 10.86
C SER A 327 -0.65 -7.78 10.88
N VAL A 328 -0.72 -8.35 9.67
CA VAL A 328 -0.67 -9.79 9.38
C VAL A 328 0.40 -9.99 8.31
N PHE A 329 1.28 -10.95 8.54
CA PHE A 329 2.25 -11.42 7.55
C PHE A 329 1.78 -12.79 7.04
N GLY A 330 1.65 -12.93 5.72
CA GLY A 330 1.32 -14.19 5.06
C GLY A 330 2.44 -14.63 4.12
N SER A 331 2.62 -15.94 3.97
CA SER A 331 3.56 -16.49 3.00
C SER A 331 2.93 -16.55 1.61
N ILE A 332 3.61 -16.00 0.60
CA ILE A 332 3.19 -16.12 -0.80
C ILE A 332 3.24 -17.57 -1.28
N CYS A 333 4.09 -18.41 -0.70
CA CYS A 333 4.24 -19.83 -1.08
C CYS A 333 3.21 -20.75 -0.40
N ASN A 334 2.16 -20.19 0.20
CA ASN A 334 1.03 -20.99 0.66
C ASN A 334 0.19 -21.47 -0.52
N GLU A 335 0.49 -22.68 -1.01
CA GLU A 335 -0.21 -23.31 -2.15
C GLU A 335 -1.71 -23.56 -1.89
N GLN A 336 -2.15 -23.51 -0.62
CA GLN A 336 -3.58 -23.62 -0.26
C GLN A 336 -4.34 -22.30 -0.46
N GLY A 337 -3.64 -21.22 -0.83
CA GLY A 337 -4.19 -19.88 -0.96
C GLY A 337 -4.03 -19.03 0.29
N TYR A 338 -4.61 -17.83 0.24
CA TYR A 338 -4.40 -16.73 1.17
C TYR A 338 -5.63 -16.36 1.98
N ALA A 339 -6.76 -17.06 1.78
CA ALA A 339 -8.03 -16.81 2.48
C ALA A 339 -7.87 -16.76 4.00
N ALA A 340 -7.05 -17.64 4.58
CA ALA A 340 -6.80 -17.66 6.02
C ALA A 340 -6.10 -16.39 6.54
N TYR A 341 -5.15 -15.83 5.78
CA TYR A 341 -4.48 -14.59 6.16
C TYR A 341 -5.43 -13.39 6.10
N PHE A 342 -6.31 -13.36 5.10
CA PHE A 342 -7.34 -12.31 5.02
C PHE A 342 -8.38 -12.43 6.14
N ALA A 343 -8.80 -13.64 6.53
CA ALA A 343 -9.68 -13.85 7.68
C ALA A 343 -9.02 -13.42 9.01
N GLU A 344 -7.72 -13.62 9.17
CA GLU A 344 -6.96 -13.08 10.31
C GLU A 344 -6.96 -11.54 10.30
N ALA A 345 -6.70 -10.92 9.13
CA ALA A 345 -6.77 -9.48 8.97
C ALA A 345 -8.18 -8.96 9.30
N ALA A 346 -9.24 -9.63 8.82
CA ALA A 346 -10.64 -9.29 9.14
C ALA A 346 -10.94 -9.32 10.64
N THR A 347 -10.33 -10.23 11.39
CA THR A 347 -10.43 -10.25 12.85
C THR A 347 -9.83 -8.99 13.47
N LYS A 348 -8.68 -8.52 12.97
CA LYS A 348 -8.06 -7.27 13.42
C LYS A 348 -8.88 -6.04 13.01
N ILE A 349 -9.43 -6.01 11.80
CA ILE A 349 -10.29 -4.92 11.31
C ILE A 349 -11.51 -4.75 12.22
N LYS A 350 -12.21 -5.85 12.56
CA LYS A 350 -13.35 -5.80 13.48
C LYS A 350 -12.95 -5.27 14.86
N ALA A 351 -11.84 -5.74 15.41
CA ALA A 351 -11.34 -5.27 16.70
C ALA A 351 -10.97 -3.77 16.68
N GLN A 352 -10.34 -3.29 15.60
CA GLN A 352 -10.02 -1.87 15.46
C GLN A 352 -11.25 -1.02 15.20
N CYS A 353 -12.25 -1.54 14.49
CA CYS A 353 -13.49 -0.82 14.25
C CYS A 353 -14.24 -0.52 15.53
N ASP A 354 -14.09 -1.32 16.60
CA ASP A 354 -14.73 -1.04 17.90
C ASP A 354 -14.06 0.10 18.68
N VAL A 355 -12.79 0.40 18.40
CA VAL A 355 -11.98 1.39 19.15
C VAL A 355 -11.61 2.62 18.35
N PHE A 356 -11.76 2.59 17.03
CA PHE A 356 -11.44 3.69 16.12
C PHE A 356 -12.21 4.95 16.48
N VAL A 357 -11.54 6.10 16.42
CA VAL A 357 -12.15 7.42 16.60
C VAL A 357 -12.07 8.13 15.26
N PRO A 358 -13.21 8.32 14.56
CA PRO A 358 -13.24 9.11 13.33
C PRO A 358 -12.62 10.50 13.55
N GLN A 359 -11.72 10.89 12.66
CA GLN A 359 -11.00 12.17 12.73
C GLN A 359 -11.77 13.30 12.05
#